data_AF-A0A7Y4TUL6-F1
#
_entry.id   AF-A0A7Y4TUL6-F1
#
_cell.length_a   1.000
_cell.length_b   1.000
_cell.length_c   1.000
_cell.angle_alpha   90.00
_cell.angle_beta   90.00
_cell.angle_gamma   90.00
#
_symmetry.space_group_name_H-M   'P 1'
#
loop_
_entity.id
_entity.type
_entity.pdbx_description
1 polymer ?
#
loop_
_entity_poly.entity_id
_entity_poly.type
_entity_poly.pdbx_seq_one_letter_code
_entity_poly.pdbx_strand_id
1 'polypeptide(L)'
;MKIFLICFLFLAVTTSAYSQQTTPSPVLTKKDYLKKSKNQKTAAWLFLAGGGALIAIGAQDVDDKAGYSDGTRSAAAVVAGIGALGVSTTLFIASARNKRKGEAMAFDFKMEKAPVLQQNGLAYNSYPAISLRIKL
;
A
#
# COMPACT_ATOMS: atom_id res chain seq x y z
N MET A 1 0.41 25.38 -24.74
CA MET A 1 -0.48 24.26 -24.34
C MET A 1 0.12 23.36 -23.26
N LYS A 2 1.40 22.94 -23.36
CA LYS A 2 2.03 22.03 -22.38
C LYS A 2 2.10 22.57 -20.95
N ILE A 3 2.33 23.88 -20.77
CA ILE A 3 2.37 24.55 -19.46
C ILE A 3 1.02 24.48 -18.73
N PHE A 4 -0.10 24.68 -19.45
CA PHE A 4 -1.43 24.58 -18.85
C PHE A 4 -1.76 23.16 -18.37
N LEU A 5 -1.32 22.14 -19.12
CA LEU A 5 -1.46 20.73 -18.73
C LEU A 5 -0.68 20.40 -17.45
N ILE A 6 0.54 20.92 -17.31
CA ILE A 6 1.37 20.71 -16.11
C ILE A 6 0.74 21.40 -14.89
N CYS A 7 0.26 22.63 -15.05
CA CYS A 7 -0.43 23.34 -13.96
C CYS A 7 -1.71 22.61 -13.52
N PHE A 8 -2.48 22.05 -14.46
CA PHE A 8 -3.69 21.30 -14.16
C PHE A 8 -3.38 19.98 -13.42
N LEU A 9 -2.32 19.27 -13.84
CA LEU A 9 -1.83 18.08 -13.15
C LEU A 9 -1.40 18.38 -11.71
N PHE A 10 -0.67 19.48 -11.50
CA PHE A 10 -0.24 19.91 -10.17
C PHE A 10 -1.42 20.28 -9.26
N LEU A 11 -2.44 20.97 -9.80
CA LEU A 11 -3.66 21.33 -9.06
C LEU A 11 -4.47 20.10 -8.63
N ALA A 12 -4.53 19.06 -9.48
CA ALA A 12 -5.24 17.81 -9.18
C ALA A 12 -4.57 17.03 -8.04
N VAL A 13 -3.24 17.12 -7.90
CA VAL A 13 -2.50 16.47 -6.80
C VAL A 13 -2.73 17.20 -5.48
N THR A 14 -2.79 18.54 -5.47
CA THR A 14 -2.93 19.32 -4.22
C THR A 14 -4.32 19.27 -3.61
N THR A 15 -5.38 19.13 -4.43
CA THR A 15 -6.75 18.95 -3.90
C THR A 15 -6.95 17.62 -3.18
N SER A 16 -6.16 16.59 -3.52
CA SER A 16 -6.19 15.30 -2.82
C SER A 16 -5.55 15.34 -1.42
N ALA A 17 -4.78 16.39 -1.11
CA ALA A 17 -4.13 16.58 0.19
C ALA A 17 -5.05 17.24 1.24
N TYR A 18 -6.13 17.91 0.81
CA TYR A 18 -7.14 18.53 1.67
C TYR A 18 -8.43 17.71 1.71
N SER A 19 -8.35 16.48 2.19
CA SER A 19 -9.56 15.77 2.66
C SER A 19 -9.46 15.61 4.17
N GLN A 20 -10.04 16.56 4.89
CA GLN A 20 -10.39 16.34 6.29
C GLN A 20 -11.39 15.19 6.31
N GLN A 21 -10.93 14.05 6.79
CA GLN A 21 -11.73 12.85 6.87
C GLN A 21 -12.83 13.04 7.93
N THR A 22 -14.01 13.49 7.49
CA THR A 22 -15.19 13.72 8.33
C THR A 22 -15.91 12.43 8.72
N THR A 23 -15.59 11.32 8.02
CA THR A 23 -16.13 9.99 8.33
C THR A 23 -15.12 9.19 9.16
N PRO A 24 -15.50 8.73 10.36
CA PRO A 24 -14.61 7.87 11.15
C PRO A 24 -14.23 6.66 10.30
N SER A 25 -12.91 6.41 10.18
CA SER A 25 -12.41 5.23 9.47
C SER A 25 -13.09 3.99 10.03
N PRO A 26 -13.52 3.03 9.18
CA PRO A 26 -14.03 1.76 9.67
C PRO A 26 -12.97 1.12 10.58
N VAL A 27 -13.40 0.64 11.75
CA VAL A 27 -12.50 -0.04 12.70
C VAL A 27 -12.00 -1.32 12.04
N LEU A 28 -10.78 -1.28 11.54
CA LEU A 28 -10.15 -2.43 10.88
C LEU A 28 -9.83 -3.49 11.92
N THR A 29 -10.31 -4.71 11.68
CA THR A 29 -10.03 -5.86 12.54
C THR A 29 -8.71 -6.53 12.17
N LYS A 30 -8.17 -7.35 13.08
CA LYS A 30 -7.03 -8.23 12.79
C LYS A 30 -7.23 -9.05 11.51
N LYS A 31 -8.44 -9.57 11.30
CA LYS A 31 -8.77 -10.37 10.11
C LYS A 31 -8.62 -9.54 8.83
N ASP A 32 -8.98 -8.26 8.87
CA ASP A 32 -8.87 -7.36 7.72
C ASP A 32 -7.41 -7.07 7.36
N TYR A 33 -6.55 -6.81 8.37
CA TYR A 33 -5.11 -6.60 8.14
C TYR A 33 -4.43 -7.85 7.58
N LEU A 34 -4.75 -9.03 8.12
CA LEU A 34 -4.18 -10.29 7.63
C LEU A 34 -4.67 -10.63 6.22
N LYS A 35 -5.96 -10.41 5.92
CA LYS A 35 -6.51 -10.58 4.57
C LYS A 35 -5.84 -9.63 3.58
N LYS A 36 -5.68 -8.35 3.96
CA LYS A 36 -4.99 -7.34 3.14
C LYS A 36 -3.54 -7.72 2.88
N SER A 37 -2.81 -8.18 3.91
CA SER A 37 -1.43 -8.64 3.77
C SER A 37 -1.31 -9.81 2.78
N LYS A 38 -2.18 -10.82 2.89
CA LYS A 38 -2.20 -11.97 1.96
C LYS A 38 -2.42 -11.52 0.52
N ASN A 39 -3.44 -10.70 0.28
CA ASN A 39 -3.76 -10.22 -1.07
C ASN A 39 -2.60 -9.40 -1.68
N GLN A 40 -1.98 -8.52 -0.89
CA GLN A 40 -0.82 -7.73 -1.34
C GLN A 40 0.38 -8.61 -1.65
N LYS A 41 0.62 -9.67 -0.86
CA LYS A 41 1.71 -10.62 -1.12
C LYS A 41 1.47 -11.41 -2.41
N THR A 42 0.23 -11.84 -2.66
CA THR A 42 -0.13 -12.50 -3.92
C THR A 42 0.07 -11.57 -5.13
N ALA A 43 -0.40 -10.32 -5.03
CA ALA A 43 -0.19 -9.32 -6.07
C ALA A 43 1.31 -9.05 -6.31
N ALA A 44 2.11 -8.96 -5.25
CA ALA A 44 3.55 -8.77 -5.37
C ALA A 44 4.22 -9.91 -6.16
N TRP A 45 3.85 -11.17 -5.89
CA TRP A 45 4.33 -12.32 -6.64
C TRP A 45 3.90 -12.29 -8.11
N LEU A 46 2.67 -11.86 -8.41
CA LEU A 46 2.19 -11.69 -9.78
C LEU A 46 3.00 -10.63 -10.54
N PHE A 47 3.24 -9.47 -9.92
CA PHE A 47 4.07 -8.43 -10.52
C PHE A 47 5.54 -8.83 -10.65
N LEU A 48 6.06 -9.64 -9.73
CA LEU A 48 7.42 -10.17 -9.80
C LEU A 48 7.56 -11.12 -10.99
N ALA A 49 6.68 -12.10 -11.09
CA ALA A 49 6.70 -13.10 -12.16
C ALA A 49 6.39 -12.47 -13.52
N GLY A 50 5.35 -11.64 -13.61
CA GLY A 50 4.99 -10.93 -14.83
C GLY A 50 6.07 -9.95 -15.27
N GLY A 51 6.65 -9.18 -14.33
CA GLY A 51 7.75 -8.27 -14.62
C GLY A 51 9.00 -8.97 -15.11
N GLY A 52 9.38 -10.09 -14.48
CA GLY A 52 10.49 -10.92 -14.93
C GLY A 52 10.29 -11.51 -16.32
N ALA A 53 9.08 -12.01 -16.63
CA ALA A 53 8.75 -12.52 -17.95
C ALA A 53 8.84 -11.43 -19.04
N LEU A 54 8.35 -10.22 -18.76
CA LEU A 54 8.44 -9.08 -19.68
C LEU A 54 9.89 -8.69 -19.99
N ILE A 55 10.77 -8.73 -18.98
CA ILE A 55 12.21 -8.48 -19.18
C ILE A 55 12.83 -9.56 -20.06
N ALA A 56 12.52 -10.84 -19.79
CA ALA A 56 13.09 -11.96 -20.55
C ALA A 56 12.69 -11.91 -22.04
N ILE A 57 11.40 -11.68 -22.33
CA ILE A 57 10.90 -11.54 -23.71
C ILE A 57 11.52 -10.30 -24.37
N GLY A 58 11.53 -9.18 -23.66
CA GLY A 58 12.10 -7.94 -24.17
C GLY A 58 13.57 -8.09 -24.52
N ALA A 59 14.37 -8.76 -23.69
CA ALA A 59 15.80 -8.95 -23.91
C ALA A 59 16.13 -9.86 -25.10
N GLN A 60 15.32 -10.89 -25.36
CA GLN A 60 15.50 -11.79 -26.52
C GLN A 60 15.30 -11.06 -27.86
N ASP A 61 14.32 -10.16 -27.93
CA ASP A 61 14.05 -9.37 -29.14
C ASP A 61 15.13 -8.29 -29.44
N VAL A 62 15.96 -7.91 -28.46
CA VAL A 62 17.05 -6.93 -28.69
C VAL A 62 18.19 -7.54 -29.49
N ASP A 63 18.51 -8.82 -29.26
CA ASP A 63 19.66 -9.48 -29.90
C ASP A 63 19.37 -9.91 -31.34
N ASP A 64 18.12 -10.28 -31.67
CA ASP A 64 17.78 -10.89 -32.97
C ASP A 64 17.38 -9.88 -34.07
N LYS A 65 17.16 -8.59 -33.76
CA LYS A 65 16.71 -7.59 -34.75
C LYS A 65 17.39 -6.24 -34.64
N ALA A 66 18.52 -6.11 -35.33
CA ALA A 66 19.10 -4.83 -35.78
C ALA A 66 18.27 -4.16 -36.90
N GLY A 67 16.95 -4.08 -36.73
CA GLY A 67 16.00 -3.45 -37.66
C GLY A 67 15.20 -2.36 -36.94
N TYR A 68 15.38 -1.12 -37.37
CA TYR A 68 15.04 0.15 -36.69
C TYR A 68 13.56 0.41 -36.32
N SER A 69 12.65 -0.57 -36.43
CA SER A 69 11.23 -0.41 -36.04
C SER A 69 10.74 -1.31 -34.88
N ASP A 70 11.41 -2.42 -34.55
CA ASP A 70 10.97 -3.37 -33.50
C ASP A 70 11.59 -3.08 -32.12
N GLY A 71 12.73 -2.39 -32.07
CA GLY A 71 13.45 -2.08 -30.82
C GLY A 71 12.65 -1.25 -29.81
N THR A 72 11.69 -0.44 -30.28
CA THR A 72 10.82 0.36 -29.40
C THR A 72 9.86 -0.51 -28.58
N ARG A 73 9.36 -1.63 -29.13
CA ARG A 73 8.43 -2.53 -28.42
C ARG A 73 9.17 -3.40 -27.41
N SER A 74 10.33 -3.91 -27.79
CA SER A 74 11.24 -4.64 -26.91
C SER A 74 11.72 -3.76 -25.75
N ALA A 75 12.20 -2.54 -26.03
CA ALA A 75 12.59 -1.58 -25.00
C ALA A 75 11.41 -1.22 -24.07
N ALA A 76 10.21 -1.03 -24.62
CA ALA A 76 9.01 -0.78 -23.82
C ALA A 76 8.67 -1.97 -22.91
N ALA A 77 8.84 -3.22 -23.36
CA ALA A 77 8.63 -4.42 -22.55
C ALA A 77 9.62 -4.50 -21.38
N VAL A 78 10.90 -4.22 -21.62
CA VAL A 78 11.94 -4.18 -20.57
C VAL A 78 11.63 -3.08 -19.54
N VAL A 79 11.30 -1.87 -19.99
CA VAL A 79 10.95 -0.75 -19.09
C VAL A 79 9.70 -1.07 -18.27
N ALA A 80 8.66 -1.64 -18.89
CA ALA A 80 7.46 -2.08 -18.19
C ALA A 80 7.76 -3.18 -17.16
N GLY A 81 8.66 -4.11 -17.49
CA GLY A 81 9.12 -5.17 -16.58
C GLY A 81 9.86 -4.61 -15.36
N ILE A 82 10.78 -3.65 -15.54
CA ILE A 82 11.46 -2.96 -14.43
C ILE A 82 10.44 -2.22 -13.56
N GLY A 83 9.48 -1.53 -14.18
CA GLY A 83 8.38 -0.85 -13.46
C GLY A 83 7.57 -1.82 -12.61
N ALA A 84 7.23 -3.00 -13.14
CA ALA A 84 6.52 -4.05 -12.43
C ALA A 84 7.32 -4.58 -11.21
N LEU A 85 8.64 -4.72 -11.31
CA LEU A 85 9.50 -5.09 -10.19
C LEU A 85 9.51 -4.03 -9.07
N GLY A 86 9.50 -2.74 -9.45
CA GLY A 86 9.36 -1.63 -8.50
C GLY A 86 8.04 -1.70 -7.72
N VAL A 87 6.93 -1.92 -8.44
CA VAL A 87 5.59 -2.10 -7.83
C VAL A 87 5.57 -3.33 -6.91
N SER A 88 6.13 -4.46 -7.36
CA SER A 88 6.23 -5.70 -6.57
C SER A 88 6.94 -5.46 -5.22
N THR A 89 8.06 -4.73 -5.24
CA THR A 89 8.83 -4.41 -4.02
C THR A 89 8.00 -3.59 -3.02
N THR A 90 7.31 -2.55 -3.48
CA THR A 90 6.45 -1.74 -2.60
C THR A 90 5.28 -2.55 -2.04
N LEU A 91 4.71 -3.47 -2.82
CA LEU A 91 3.65 -4.38 -2.36
C LEU A 91 4.16 -5.37 -1.30
N PHE A 92 5.37 -5.91 -1.46
CA PHE A 92 5.98 -6.78 -0.42
C PHE A 92 6.16 -6.02 0.89
N ILE A 93 6.70 -4.79 0.85
CA ILE A 93 6.86 -3.95 2.04
C ILE A 93 5.50 -3.64 2.69
N ALA A 94 4.50 -3.25 1.88
CA ALA A 94 3.15 -2.98 2.37
C ALA A 94 2.50 -4.23 3.01
N SER A 95 2.71 -5.41 2.41
CA SER A 95 2.19 -6.68 2.92
C SER A 95 2.81 -7.03 4.28
N ALA A 96 4.12 -6.83 4.44
CA ALA A 96 4.83 -7.06 5.70
C ALA A 96 4.36 -6.09 6.79
N ARG A 97 4.18 -4.81 6.45
CA ARG A 97 3.66 -3.81 7.38
C ARG A 97 2.25 -4.15 7.85
N ASN A 98 1.37 -4.60 6.94
CA ASN A 98 0.01 -4.99 7.30
C ASN A 98 -0.03 -6.28 8.12
N LYS A 99 0.88 -7.24 7.86
CA LYS A 99 1.03 -8.43 8.71
C LYS A 99 1.40 -8.04 10.13
N ARG A 100 2.42 -7.20 10.31
CA ARG A 100 2.87 -6.70 11.63
C ARG A 100 1.74 -5.98 12.36
N LYS A 101 0.95 -5.15 11.67
CA LYS A 101 -0.23 -4.49 12.26
C LYS A 101 -1.30 -5.49 12.73
N GLY A 102 -1.60 -6.51 11.93
CA GLY A 102 -2.55 -7.57 12.32
C GLY A 102 -2.05 -8.41 13.50
N GLU A 103 -0.75 -8.66 13.59
CA GLU A 103 -0.12 -9.37 14.71
C GLU A 103 -0.06 -8.51 15.98
N ALA A 104 0.22 -7.21 15.86
CA ALA A 104 0.17 -6.29 17.00
C ALA A 104 -1.25 -6.18 17.58
N MET A 105 -2.29 -6.29 16.75
CA MET A 105 -3.70 -6.38 17.19
C MET A 105 -4.08 -7.74 17.79
N ALA A 106 -3.22 -8.76 17.69
CA ALA A 106 -3.47 -10.04 18.34
C ALA A 106 -3.19 -10.01 19.85
N PHE A 107 -2.29 -9.11 20.27
CA PHE A 107 -2.09 -8.76 21.66
C PHE A 107 -3.08 -7.64 21.98
N ASP A 108 -4.26 -8.02 22.48
CA ASP A 108 -5.38 -7.11 22.75
C ASP A 108 -5.07 -6.17 23.93
N PHE A 109 -4.17 -5.20 23.70
CA PHE A 109 -4.13 -3.97 24.50
C PHE A 109 -5.30 -3.12 24.06
N LYS A 110 -6.45 -3.40 24.66
CA LYS A 110 -7.65 -2.60 24.43
C LYS A 110 -7.41 -1.25 25.11
N MET A 111 -7.00 -0.25 24.34
CA MET A 111 -6.84 1.11 24.86
C MET A 111 -8.24 1.65 25.16
N GLU A 112 -8.66 1.58 26.42
CA GLU A 112 -9.95 2.15 26.82
C GLU A 112 -9.78 3.64 27.10
N LYS A 113 -10.77 4.43 26.65
CA LYS A 113 -10.84 5.86 26.88
C LYS A 113 -11.77 6.09 28.06
N ALA A 114 -11.21 6.46 29.20
CA ALA A 114 -12.02 6.93 30.32
C ALA A 114 -12.06 8.46 30.31
N PRO A 115 -13.23 9.09 30.50
CA PRO A 115 -13.31 10.52 30.70
C PRO A 115 -12.65 10.85 32.04
N VAL A 116 -11.63 11.71 32.02
CA VAL A 116 -11.02 12.22 33.24
C VAL A 116 -11.29 13.70 33.34
N LEU A 117 -11.76 14.12 34.51
CA LEU A 117 -11.92 15.52 34.86
C LEU A 117 -10.52 16.14 35.00
N GLN A 118 -10.11 16.89 33.99
CA GLN A 118 -9.01 17.85 34.11
C GLN A 118 -9.63 19.22 34.41
N GLN A 119 -8.90 20.05 35.17
CA GLN A 119 -9.39 21.22 35.92
C GLN A 119 -10.37 22.18 35.21
N ASN A 120 -10.46 22.19 33.87
CA ASN A 120 -11.40 23.02 33.09
C ASN A 120 -12.17 22.25 31.98
N GLY A 121 -12.24 20.92 31.99
CA GLY A 121 -13.03 20.18 31.00
C GLY A 121 -12.92 18.66 31.06
N LEU A 122 -13.79 17.98 30.30
CA LEU A 122 -13.72 16.54 30.09
C LEU A 122 -12.59 16.24 29.08
N ALA A 123 -11.49 15.67 29.58
CA ALA A 123 -10.39 15.19 28.74
C ALA A 123 -10.48 13.66 28.61
N TYR A 124 -10.43 13.15 27.38
CA TYR A 124 -10.38 11.70 27.12
C TYR A 124 -8.93 11.23 27.09
N ASN A 125 -8.47 10.63 28.18
CA ASN A 125 -7.16 10.00 28.24
C ASN A 125 -7.28 8.51 27.86
N SER A 126 -6.32 8.02 27.09
CA SER A 126 -6.28 6.63 26.63
C SER A 126 -5.35 5.81 27.51
N TYR A 127 -5.83 4.70 28.07
CA TYR A 127 -5.06 3.84 28.96
C TYR A 127 -5.01 2.41 28.43
N PRO A 128 -3.89 1.69 28.56
CA PRO A 128 -3.83 0.29 28.17
C PRO A 128 -4.67 -0.56 29.13
N ALA A 129 -5.73 -1.19 28.64
CA ALA A 129 -6.49 -2.18 29.39
C ALA A 129 -6.23 -3.58 28.81
N ILE A 130 -6.08 -4.55 29.72
CA ILE A 130 -5.98 -5.98 29.39
C ILE A 130 -7.32 -6.60 29.79
N SER A 131 -8.09 -7.07 28.82
CA SER A 131 -9.36 -7.74 29.10
C SER A 131 -9.20 -9.26 29.04
N LEU A 132 -9.48 -9.94 30.17
CA LEU A 132 -9.46 -11.40 30.28
C LEU A 132 -10.90 -11.91 30.22
N ARG A 133 -11.25 -12.61 29.14
CA ARG A 133 -12.57 -13.24 28.99
C ARG A 133 -12.49 -14.69 29.45
N ILE A 134 -12.91 -14.94 30.69
CA ILE A 134 -13.07 -16.31 31.22
C ILE A 134 -14.42 -16.85 30.74
N LYS A 135 -14.40 -18.02 30.08
CA LYS A 135 -15.61 -18.79 29.82
C LYS A 135 -15.82 -19.75 31.00
N LEU A 136 -16.96 -19.60 31.68
CA LEU A 136 -17.49 -20.60 32.62
C LEU A 136 -18.15 -21.74 31.84
#